data_AF-A0A354FUA3-F1
#
_entry.id   AF-A0A354FUA3-F1
#
_cell.length_a   1.000
_cell.length_b   1.000
_cell.length_c   1.000
_cell.angle_alpha   90.00
_cell.angle_beta   90.00
_cell.angle_gamma   90.00
#
_symmetry.space_group_name_H-M   'P 1'
#
loop_
_entity.id
_entity.type
_entity.pdbx_description
1 polymer ?
#
loop_
_entity_poly.entity_id
_entity_poly.type
_entity_poly.pdbx_seq_one_letter_code
_entity_poly.pdbx_strand_id
1 'polypeptide(L)'
;METRARLDKTGKRDFEGYHADLGHVGIGDGILGAWDFHFGKGTRKEFPCPRGASLTIDENGKGHHEEIENAVPVAEIKKGDWNSCRIVAKGNHFQFFINGKLSSEFTDKLEGQQLEKGFIGLQLHDKGMIVEFKDLFLKKG
;
A
#
# COMPACT_ATOMS: atom_id res chain seq x y z
N MET A 1 4.27 0.18 -4.57
CA MET A 1 3.85 -1.02 -5.34
C MET A 1 2.35 -1.00 -5.46
N GLU A 2 1.87 -0.97 -6.69
CA GLU A 2 0.45 -1.04 -7.00
C GLU A 2 -0.03 -2.48 -6.94
N THR A 3 -1.17 -2.70 -6.30
CA THR A 3 -1.86 -4.00 -6.25
C THR A 3 -3.29 -3.87 -6.74
N ARG A 4 -3.74 -4.89 -7.47
CA ARG A 4 -5.06 -4.92 -8.13
C ARG A 4 -5.31 -3.70 -9.03
N ALA A 5 -4.24 -3.19 -9.63
CA ALA A 5 -4.31 -1.99 -10.42
C ALA A 5 -5.04 -2.20 -11.74
N ARG A 6 -5.72 -1.16 -12.22
CA ARG A 6 -6.37 -1.12 -13.53
C ARG A 6 -6.32 0.30 -14.07
N LEU A 7 -6.63 0.45 -15.36
CA LEU A 7 -6.70 1.79 -15.97
C LEU A 7 -7.74 2.64 -15.24
N ASP A 8 -7.35 3.85 -14.86
CA ASP A 8 -8.29 4.84 -14.35
C ASP A 8 -9.07 5.45 -15.54
N LYS A 9 -10.37 5.21 -15.58
CA LYS A 9 -11.25 5.70 -16.66
C LYS A 9 -11.77 7.11 -16.42
N THR A 10 -11.50 7.69 -15.26
CA THR A 10 -11.96 9.03 -14.88
C THR A 10 -11.00 10.13 -15.33
N GLY A 11 -9.77 9.76 -15.72
CA GLY A 11 -8.72 10.70 -16.12
C GLY A 11 -8.09 11.47 -14.96
N LYS A 12 -8.24 11.01 -13.71
CA LYS A 12 -7.50 11.58 -12.56
C LYS A 12 -6.03 11.19 -12.63
N ARG A 13 -5.77 9.95 -13.04
CA ARG A 13 -4.47 9.26 -13.12
C ARG A 13 -4.46 8.32 -14.32
N ASP A 14 -3.32 7.70 -14.61
CA ASP A 14 -3.25 6.61 -15.59
C ASP A 14 -3.84 5.30 -15.04
N PHE A 15 -3.64 5.05 -13.75
CA PHE A 15 -4.07 3.83 -13.07
C PHE A 15 -4.75 4.13 -11.73
N GLU A 16 -5.67 3.26 -11.36
CA GLU A 16 -6.23 3.15 -10.01
C GLU A 16 -5.89 1.79 -9.39
N GLY A 17 -5.70 1.75 -8.08
CA GLY A 17 -5.16 0.61 -7.35
C GLY A 17 -5.00 0.86 -5.85
N TYR A 18 -4.64 -0.19 -5.13
CA TYR A 18 -4.17 -0.09 -3.75
C TYR A 18 -2.64 -0.05 -3.76
N HIS A 19 -2.05 1.03 -3.22
CA HIS A 19 -0.63 1.31 -3.29
C HIS A 19 0.07 1.00 -1.96
N ALA A 20 1.00 0.04 -1.95
CA ALA A 20 1.90 -0.19 -0.82
C ALA A 20 3.21 0.59 -1.03
N ASP A 21 3.48 1.62 -0.25
CA ASP A 21 4.58 2.55 -0.51
C ASP A 21 5.96 1.97 -0.15
N LEU A 22 6.79 1.85 -1.19
CA LEU A 22 8.19 1.42 -1.10
C LEU A 22 9.08 2.66 -1.25
N GLY A 23 9.84 3.01 -0.21
CA GLY A 23 10.67 4.22 -0.24
C GLY A 23 11.79 4.22 0.80
N HIS A 24 12.26 5.41 1.18
CA HIS A 24 13.18 5.57 2.30
C HIS A 24 12.64 6.56 3.33
N VAL A 25 13.13 6.45 4.56
CA VAL A 25 12.75 7.24 5.75
C VAL A 25 12.93 8.77 5.63
N GLY A 26 13.46 9.24 4.50
CA GLY A 26 13.75 10.66 4.26
C GLY A 26 12.84 11.33 3.23
N ILE A 27 11.84 10.61 2.69
CA ILE A 27 10.86 11.16 1.75
C ILE A 27 9.67 11.81 2.51
N GLY A 28 9.60 11.63 3.83
CA GLY A 28 8.58 12.21 4.70
C GLY A 28 8.08 11.20 5.73
N ASP A 29 7.55 11.70 6.84
CA ASP A 29 7.26 10.91 8.05
C ASP A 29 6.21 9.79 7.86
N GLY A 30 5.50 9.78 6.73
CA GLY A 30 4.37 8.87 6.47
C GLY A 30 4.50 7.90 5.30
N ILE A 31 5.58 7.93 4.51
CA ILE A 31 5.58 7.25 3.20
C ILE A 31 6.12 5.81 3.29
N LEU A 32 7.10 5.53 4.15
CA LEU A 32 7.70 4.19 4.15
C LEU A 32 6.83 3.19 4.89
N GLY A 33 6.33 2.18 4.17
CA GLY A 33 5.57 1.10 4.78
C GLY A 33 4.09 1.39 4.98
N ALA A 34 3.57 2.43 4.32
CA ALA A 34 2.17 2.83 4.34
C ALA A 34 1.38 2.18 3.20
N TRP A 35 0.06 2.27 3.30
CA TRP A 35 -0.83 2.19 2.15
C TRP A 35 -1.37 3.57 1.78
N ASP A 36 -1.22 3.92 0.51
CA ASP A 36 -1.97 4.99 -0.12
C ASP A 36 -2.95 4.39 -1.15
N PHE A 37 -4.00 5.12 -1.48
CA PHE A 37 -5.03 4.66 -2.39
C PHE A 37 -5.15 5.58 -3.58
N HIS A 38 -5.06 4.98 -4.77
CA HIS A 38 -5.24 5.69 -6.02
C HIS A 38 -6.59 5.27 -6.59
N PHE A 39 -7.66 6.02 -6.31
CA PHE A 39 -8.98 5.81 -6.92
C PHE A 39 -9.36 6.91 -7.90
N GLY A 40 -10.10 6.56 -8.95
CA GLY A 40 -10.58 7.53 -9.94
C GLY A 40 -11.35 8.71 -9.32
N LYS A 41 -11.38 9.85 -10.02
CA LYS A 41 -12.09 11.07 -9.59
C LYS A 41 -13.57 10.78 -9.37
N GLY A 42 -14.08 11.16 -8.19
CA GLY A 42 -15.49 11.04 -7.85
C GLY A 42 -15.97 9.60 -7.60
N THR A 43 -15.07 8.63 -7.51
CA THR A 43 -15.42 7.23 -7.23
C THR A 43 -15.69 7.02 -5.74
N ARG A 44 -14.66 7.21 -4.91
CA ARG A 44 -14.72 7.05 -3.45
C ARG A 44 -13.65 7.89 -2.76
N LYS A 45 -13.79 8.03 -1.44
CA LYS A 45 -12.80 8.72 -0.61
C LYS A 45 -11.55 7.86 -0.43
N GLU A 46 -10.38 8.48 -0.56
CA GLU A 46 -9.07 7.91 -0.29
C GLU A 46 -8.73 8.16 1.20
N PHE A 47 -8.22 7.14 1.89
CA PHE A 47 -7.82 7.20 3.30
C PHE A 47 -6.37 6.73 3.42
N PRO A 48 -5.41 7.56 3.79
CA PRO A 48 -4.04 7.09 4.00
C PRO A 48 -4.01 6.10 5.16
N CYS A 49 -3.21 5.05 5.06
CA CYS A 49 -2.93 4.12 6.15
C CYS A 49 -1.41 4.14 6.43
N PRO A 50 -0.95 5.03 7.33
CA PRO A 50 0.47 5.19 7.58
C PRO A 50 1.07 3.93 8.23
N ARG A 51 2.40 3.80 8.16
CA ARG A 51 3.12 2.79 8.94
C ARG A 51 2.77 2.93 10.44
N GLY A 52 2.47 1.82 11.08
CA GLY A 52 2.00 1.76 12.46
C GLY A 52 0.49 1.77 12.61
N ALA A 53 -0.28 1.92 11.52
CA ALA A 53 -1.74 1.95 11.57
C ALA A 53 -2.38 0.73 10.89
N SER A 54 -3.50 0.30 11.46
CA SER A 54 -4.50 -0.53 10.83
C SER A 54 -5.66 0.37 10.40
N LEU A 55 -6.15 0.20 9.18
CA LEU A 55 -7.30 0.96 8.66
C LEU A 55 -8.47 0.02 8.33
N THR A 56 -9.66 0.29 8.84
CA THR A 56 -10.90 -0.28 8.32
C THR A 56 -11.68 0.79 7.56
N ILE A 57 -11.92 0.57 6.27
CA ILE A 57 -12.95 1.32 5.53
C ILE A 57 -14.25 0.54 5.72
N ASP A 58 -15.22 1.10 6.42
CA ASP A 58 -16.49 0.43 6.68
C ASP A 58 -17.41 0.37 5.45
N GLU A 59 -18.51 -0.35 5.60
CA GLU A 59 -19.57 -0.49 4.59
C GLU A 59 -20.24 0.82 4.17
N ASN A 60 -20.08 1.89 4.97
CA ASN A 60 -20.57 3.23 4.70
C ASN A 60 -19.49 4.15 4.07
N GLY A 61 -18.31 3.61 3.78
CA GLY A 61 -17.20 4.35 3.19
C GLY A 61 -16.48 5.27 4.17
N LYS A 62 -16.57 5.02 5.48
CA LYS A 62 -15.82 5.75 6.52
C LYS A 62 -14.58 4.97 6.93
N GLY A 63 -13.46 5.67 7.08
CA GLY A 63 -12.19 5.11 7.56
C GLY A 63 -12.09 5.17 9.08
N HIS A 64 -11.64 4.08 9.68
CA HIS A 64 -11.37 3.92 11.11
C HIS A 64 -9.94 3.45 11.28
N HIS A 65 -9.13 4.20 12.04
CA HIS A 65 -7.72 3.89 12.27
C HIS A 65 -7.50 3.37 13.69
N GLU A 66 -6.65 2.35 13.78
CA GLU A 66 -6.15 1.79 15.04
C GLU A 66 -4.63 1.72 14.98
N GLU A 67 -3.98 1.75 16.14
CA GLU A 67 -2.54 1.54 16.23
C GLU A 67 -2.21 0.04 16.16
N ILE A 68 -1.19 -0.31 15.38
CA ILE A 68 -0.63 -1.65 15.35
C ILE A 68 0.44 -1.75 16.42
N GLU A 69 0.21 -2.62 17.41
CA GLU A 69 1.22 -2.93 18.40
C GLU A 69 2.45 -3.57 17.73
N ASN A 70 3.65 -3.13 18.11
CA ASN A 70 4.92 -3.66 17.61
C ASN A 70 5.09 -3.57 16.08
N ALA A 71 4.47 -2.57 15.44
CA ALA A 71 4.72 -2.26 14.03
C ALA A 71 6.22 -2.03 13.77
N VAL A 72 6.65 -2.25 12.52
CA VAL A 72 8.08 -2.11 12.15
C VAL A 72 8.61 -0.72 12.51
N PRO A 73 9.64 -0.63 13.38
CA PRO A 73 10.22 0.65 13.73
C PRO A 73 11.12 1.15 12.60
N VAL A 74 11.23 2.48 12.48
CA VAL A 74 12.10 3.14 11.51
C VAL A 74 13.54 2.62 11.55
N ALA A 75 14.05 2.36 12.76
CA ALA A 75 15.40 1.86 12.99
C ALA A 75 15.68 0.48 12.37
N GLU A 76 14.63 -0.31 12.09
CA GLU A 76 14.76 -1.63 11.47
C GLU A 76 14.62 -1.60 9.94
N ILE A 77 14.38 -0.43 9.35
CA ILE A 77 14.31 -0.27 7.90
C ILE A 77 15.62 0.29 7.38
N LYS A 78 16.25 -0.46 6.48
CA LYS A 78 17.63 -0.21 6.05
C LYS A 78 17.66 0.79 4.90
N LYS A 79 18.24 1.97 5.13
CA LYS A 79 18.45 2.96 4.08
C LYS A 79 19.67 2.59 3.24
N GLY A 80 19.51 2.51 1.93
CA GLY A 80 20.61 2.21 0.99
C GLY A 80 21.06 0.75 1.00
N ASP A 81 20.26 -0.14 1.59
CA ASP A 81 20.51 -1.59 1.65
C ASP A 81 19.19 -2.34 1.47
N TRP A 82 19.26 -3.67 1.31
CA TRP A 82 18.14 -4.54 1.00
C TRP A 82 17.16 -4.67 2.16
N ASN A 83 15.89 -4.41 1.89
CA ASN A 83 14.77 -4.72 2.77
C ASN A 83 13.94 -5.86 2.17
N SER A 84 13.53 -6.80 3.02
CA SER A 84 12.58 -7.85 2.61
C SER A 84 11.16 -7.29 2.74
N CYS A 85 10.46 -7.18 1.63
CA CYS A 85 9.08 -6.72 1.60
C CYS A 85 8.13 -7.89 1.29
N ARG A 86 7.03 -7.98 2.04
CA ARG A 86 5.96 -8.96 1.76
C ARG A 86 4.62 -8.26 1.80
N ILE A 87 3.86 -8.38 0.72
CA ILE A 87 2.48 -7.89 0.63
C ILE A 87 1.55 -9.08 0.58
N VAL A 88 0.53 -9.08 1.43
CA VAL A 88 -0.55 -10.07 1.45
C VAL A 88 -1.83 -9.36 1.05
N ALA A 89 -2.45 -9.77 -0.05
CA ALA A 89 -3.73 -9.23 -0.52
C ALA A 89 -4.76 -10.36 -0.60
N LYS A 90 -5.48 -10.62 0.49
CA LYS A 90 -6.42 -11.75 0.62
C LYS A 90 -7.84 -11.25 0.86
N GLY A 91 -8.74 -11.57 -0.07
CA GLY A 91 -10.12 -11.07 -0.01
C GLY A 91 -10.11 -9.53 0.00
N ASN A 92 -10.64 -8.94 1.05
CA ASN A 92 -10.64 -7.49 1.26
C ASN A 92 -9.66 -7.00 2.33
N HIS A 93 -8.81 -7.89 2.85
CA HIS A 93 -7.80 -7.59 3.85
C HIS A 93 -6.40 -7.61 3.24
N PHE A 94 -5.64 -6.57 3.53
CA PHE A 94 -4.35 -6.29 2.94
C PHE A 94 -3.34 -5.97 4.02
N GLN A 95 -2.15 -6.56 3.93
CA GLN A 95 -1.11 -6.41 4.93
C GLN A 95 0.22 -6.19 4.25
N PHE A 96 1.00 -5.27 4.79
CA PHE A 96 2.33 -4.96 4.29
C PHE A 96 3.37 -5.18 5.38
N PHE A 97 4.34 -6.05 5.12
CA PHE A 97 5.43 -6.39 6.02
C PHE A 97 6.76 -5.91 5.46
N ILE A 98 7.61 -5.37 6.34
CA ILE A 98 8.99 -4.99 6.05
C ILE A 98 9.88 -5.72 7.06
N ASN A 99 10.92 -6.40 6.57
CA ASN A 99 11.89 -7.15 7.37
C ASN A 99 11.23 -8.13 8.37
N GLY A 100 10.11 -8.73 7.95
CA GLY A 100 9.36 -9.72 8.74
C GLY A 100 8.34 -9.14 9.73
N LYS A 101 8.31 -7.82 9.95
CA LYS A 101 7.38 -7.14 10.85
C LYS A 101 6.25 -6.48 10.10
N LEU A 102 5.05 -6.46 10.69
CA LEU A 102 3.90 -5.77 10.13
C LEU A 102 4.18 -4.26 10.12
N SER A 103 3.96 -3.63 8.98
CA SER A 103 4.15 -2.20 8.80
C SER A 103 2.83 -1.46 8.85
N SER A 104 1.87 -1.91 8.05
CA SER A 104 0.51 -1.38 8.00
C SER A 104 -0.41 -2.43 7.41
N GLU A 105 -1.69 -2.32 7.71
CA GLU A 105 -2.73 -3.15 7.13
C GLU A 105 -4.03 -2.39 6.95
N PHE A 106 -4.85 -2.85 6.01
CA PHE A 106 -6.19 -2.34 5.89
C PHE A 106 -7.21 -3.42 5.53
N THR A 107 -8.46 -3.15 5.89
CA THR A 107 -9.63 -3.92 5.47
C THR A 107 -10.61 -2.98 4.77
N ASP A 108 -10.89 -3.24 3.50
CA ASP A 108 -11.87 -2.46 2.72
C ASP A 108 -13.21 -3.18 2.76
N LYS A 109 -14.21 -2.70 3.49
CA LYS A 109 -15.56 -3.31 3.58
C LYS A 109 -16.58 -2.64 2.67
N LEU A 110 -16.15 -1.75 1.77
CA LEU A 110 -17.04 -1.03 0.87
C LEU A 110 -17.43 -1.91 -0.33
N GLU A 111 -18.40 -2.81 -0.11
CA GLU A 111 -18.88 -3.74 -1.12
C GLU A 111 -19.31 -3.06 -2.42
N GLY A 112 -19.03 -3.70 -3.55
CA GLY A 112 -19.30 -3.16 -4.90
C GLY A 112 -18.31 -2.08 -5.39
N GLN A 113 -17.45 -1.55 -4.52
CA GLN A 113 -16.43 -0.54 -4.87
C GLN A 113 -14.99 -0.98 -4.58
N GLN A 114 -14.80 -2.21 -4.10
CA GLN A 114 -13.49 -2.83 -3.95
C GLN A 114 -12.87 -3.17 -5.30
N LEU A 115 -11.54 -3.17 -5.37
CA LEU A 115 -10.82 -3.79 -6.48
C LEU A 115 -10.52 -5.25 -6.11
N GLU A 116 -11.01 -6.22 -6.88
CA GLU A 116 -10.83 -7.65 -6.58
C GLU A 116 -9.62 -8.28 -7.29
N LYS A 117 -9.30 -7.77 -8.48
CA LYS A 117 -8.20 -8.25 -9.32
C LYS A 117 -7.66 -7.13 -10.19
N GLY A 118 -6.42 -7.28 -10.62
CA GLY A 118 -5.76 -6.33 -11.52
C GLY A 118 -4.28 -6.63 -11.62
N PHE A 119 -3.54 -5.69 -12.18
CA PHE A 119 -2.10 -5.78 -12.36
C PHE A 119 -1.36 -5.54 -11.04
N ILE A 120 -0.11 -5.99 -11.02
CA ILE A 120 0.89 -5.59 -10.04
C ILE A 120 1.83 -4.60 -10.75
N GLY A 121 2.08 -3.45 -10.12
CA GLY A 121 2.97 -2.42 -10.66
C GLY A 121 4.06 -2.04 -9.67
N LEU A 122 5.29 -1.91 -10.16
CA LEU A 122 6.39 -1.31 -9.40
C LEU A 122 6.54 0.14 -9.88
N GLN A 123 6.15 1.09 -9.01
CA GLN A 123 6.16 2.52 -9.34
C GLN A 123 7.49 3.15 -8.93
N LEU A 124 7.98 4.07 -9.76
CA LEU A 124 9.04 5.02 -9.41
C LEU A 124 8.41 6.41 -9.28
N HIS A 125 8.65 7.07 -8.15
CA HIS A 125 8.02 8.35 -7.81
C HIS A 125 8.72 9.55 -8.50
N ASP A 126 10.04 9.69 -8.30
CA ASP A 126 10.78 10.88 -8.73
C ASP A 126 11.73 10.62 -9.91
N LYS A 127 11.88 11.64 -10.76
CA LYS A 127 12.85 11.64 -11.85
C LYS A 127 14.27 11.58 -11.28
N GLY A 128 15.01 10.53 -11.64
CA GLY A 128 16.37 10.29 -11.14
C GLY A 128 16.42 9.44 -9.86
N MET A 129 15.27 9.03 -9.31
CA MET A 129 15.24 8.02 -8.26
C MET A 129 15.71 6.67 -8.81
N ILE A 130 16.62 6.03 -8.08
CA ILE A 130 17.08 4.66 -8.37
C ILE A 130 16.51 3.75 -7.30
N VAL A 131 15.81 2.70 -7.74
CA VAL A 131 15.34 1.62 -6.88
C VAL A 131 15.73 0.30 -7.53
N GLU A 132 16.27 -0.59 -6.73
CA GLU A 132 16.68 -1.92 -7.16
C GLU A 132 15.74 -2.96 -6.54
N PHE A 133 15.32 -3.91 -7.36
CA PHE A 133 14.48 -5.03 -6.94
C PHE A 133 15.20 -6.34 -7.25
N LYS A 134 15.12 -7.30 -6.34
CA LYS A 134 15.56 -8.68 -6.55
C LYS A 134 14.58 -9.63 -5.87
N ASP A 135 14.64 -10.91 -6.25
CA ASP A 135 13.89 -11.97 -5.58
C ASP A 135 12.37 -11.71 -5.53
N LEU A 136 11.81 -11.31 -6.69
CA LEU A 136 10.38 -11.04 -6.84
C LEU A 136 9.61 -12.34 -7.06
N PHE A 137 8.76 -12.70 -6.09
CA PHE A 137 7.92 -13.89 -6.15
C PHE A 137 6.45 -13.53 -6.01
N LEU A 138 5.61 -14.28 -6.73
CA LEU A 138 4.15 -14.23 -6.59
C LEU A 138 3.63 -15.60 -6.18
N LYS A 139 2.90 -15.65 -5.06
CA LYS A 139 2.18 -16.86 -4.63
C LYS A 139 0.68 -16.61 -4.73
N LYS A 140 -0.01 -17.44 -5.51
CA LYS A 140 -1.48 -17.45 -5.53
C LYS A 140 -1.98 -18.05 -4.20
N GLY A 141 -2.92 -17.34 -3.57
CA GLY A 141 -3.60 -17.78 -2.35
C GLY A 141 -4.62 -18.87 -2.61
#